data_AF-A0A3D5WIL8-F1
#
_entry.id   AF-A0A3D5WIL8-F1
#
_cell.length_a   1.000
_cell.length_b   1.000
_cell.length_c   1.000
_cell.angle_alpha   90.00
_cell.angle_beta   90.00
_cell.angle_gamma   90.00
#
_symmetry.space_group_name_H-M   'P 1'
#
loop_
_entity.id
_entity.type
_entity.pdbx_description
1 polymer ?
#
loop_
_entity_poly.entity_id
_entity_poly.type
_entity_poly.pdbx_seq_one_letter_code
_entity_poly.pdbx_strand_id
1 'polypeptide(L)'
;SQERMAVVVAPEDVDKMLGFAEEENLEAVVVAEVTKEPRLVLSWRGKVIVDISRAFLDTNGAHQEADAVVTMPKKEENYFTKAEPKKDIRRSWLETLKDLNVCSQKGLVEMFD
;
A
#
# COMPACT_ATOMS: atom_id res chain seq x y z
N SER A 1 -9.85 -6.81 4.92
CA SER A 1 -10.96 -5.86 4.88
C SER A 1 -10.41 -4.58 4.28
N GLN A 2 -10.89 -4.26 3.07
CA GLN A 2 -10.59 -3.02 2.36
C GLN A 2 -11.68 -1.98 2.72
N GLU A 3 -11.52 -0.74 2.28
CA GLU A 3 -12.55 0.32 2.38
C GLU A 3 -13.00 0.65 3.83
N ARG A 4 -12.05 0.74 4.76
CA ARG A 4 -12.31 1.27 6.11
C ARG A 4 -11.38 2.42 6.40
N MET A 5 -11.92 3.46 7.03
CA MET A 5 -11.19 4.65 7.43
C MET A 5 -11.55 5.02 8.87
N ALA A 6 -10.57 5.51 9.62
CA ALA A 6 -10.80 6.13 10.92
C ALA A 6 -10.47 7.61 10.80
N VAL A 7 -11.36 8.46 11.32
CA VAL A 7 -11.20 9.92 11.36
C VAL A 7 -11.33 10.40 12.79
N VAL A 8 -10.58 11.45 13.13
CA VAL A 8 -10.72 12.12 14.42
C VAL A 8 -11.52 13.39 14.17
N VAL A 9 -12.59 13.56 14.94
CA VAL A 9 -13.54 14.66 14.82
C VAL A 9 -13.65 15.33 16.19
N ALA A 10 -13.83 16.65 16.21
CA ALA A 10 -14.13 17.36 17.44
C ALA A 10 -15.48 16.85 18.02
N PRO A 11 -15.64 16.73 19.34
CA PRO A 11 -16.87 16.20 19.95
C PRO A 11 -18.15 16.90 19.47
N GLU A 12 -18.07 18.22 19.26
CA GLU A 12 -19.18 19.06 18.78
C GLU A 12 -19.60 18.81 17.32
N ASP A 13 -18.73 18.19 16.52
CA ASP A 13 -18.96 17.96 15.08
C ASP A 13 -19.32 16.50 14.75
N VAL A 14 -19.37 15.61 15.74
CA VAL A 14 -19.59 14.17 15.53
C VAL A 14 -20.92 13.90 14.81
N ASP A 15 -22.03 14.45 15.32
CA ASP A 15 -23.36 14.25 14.73
C ASP A 15 -23.44 14.78 13.30
N LYS A 16 -22.76 15.91 13.04
CA LYS A 16 -22.69 16.51 11.71
C LYS A 16 -21.91 15.64 10.73
N MET A 17 -20.79 15.04 11.17
CA MET A 17 -20.03 14.10 10.34
C MET A 17 -20.87 12.87 10.01
N LEU A 18 -21.53 12.27 11.01
CA LEU A 18 -22.39 11.10 10.81
C LEU A 18 -23.53 11.42 9.83
N GLY A 19 -24.10 12.62 9.91
CA GLY A 19 -25.08 13.11 8.92
C GLY A 19 -24.54 13.14 7.50
N PHE A 20 -23.32 13.67 7.28
CA PHE A 20 -22.70 13.66 5.94
C PHE A 20 -22.42 12.25 5.43
N ALA A 21 -22.02 11.31 6.31
CA ALA A 21 -21.84 9.92 5.92
C ALA A 21 -23.18 9.27 5.51
N GLU A 22 -24.25 9.55 6.25
CA GLU A 22 -25.59 9.07 5.92
C GLU A 22 -26.09 9.63 4.58
N GLU A 23 -25.87 10.92 4.30
CA GLU A 23 -26.22 11.57 3.02
C GLU A 23 -25.56 10.87 1.81
N GLU A 24 -24.30 10.43 1.96
CA GLU A 24 -23.54 9.70 0.94
C GLU A 24 -23.76 8.18 0.97
N ASN A 25 -24.72 7.69 1.78
CA ASN A 25 -25.01 6.27 1.96
C ASN A 25 -23.79 5.45 2.41
N LEU A 26 -22.98 6.02 3.30
CA LEU A 26 -21.81 5.40 3.94
C LEU A 26 -22.14 4.97 5.38
N GLU A 27 -21.65 3.80 5.78
CA GLU A 27 -21.75 3.34 7.16
C GLU A 27 -20.65 3.99 8.02
N ALA A 28 -21.05 4.82 8.99
CA ALA A 28 -20.15 5.46 9.94
C ALA A 28 -20.67 5.30 11.37
N VAL A 29 -19.76 4.96 12.29
CA VAL A 29 -20.08 4.80 13.72
C VAL A 29 -18.94 5.32 14.58
N VAL A 30 -19.27 5.88 15.74
CA VAL A 30 -18.27 6.24 16.76
C VAL A 30 -17.76 4.96 17.42
N VAL A 31 -16.46 4.70 17.26
CA VAL A 31 -15.82 3.46 17.76
C VAL A 31 -14.92 3.69 18.97
N ALA A 32 -14.51 4.93 19.23
CA ALA A 32 -13.59 5.27 20.30
C ALA A 32 -13.67 6.76 20.67
N GLU A 33 -13.22 7.09 21.88
CA GLU A 33 -13.05 8.45 22.37
C GLU A 33 -11.58 8.71 22.69
N VAL A 34 -11.10 9.91 22.37
CA VAL A 34 -9.73 10.32 22.72
C VAL A 34 -9.71 10.76 24.18
N THR A 35 -8.88 10.11 24.99
CA THR A 35 -8.70 10.42 26.41
C THR A 35 -7.35 11.07 26.66
N LYS A 36 -7.20 11.76 27.80
CA LYS A 36 -5.94 12.40 28.19
C LYS A 36 -4.91 11.35 28.63
N GLU A 37 -5.37 10.26 29.22
CA GLU A 37 -4.51 9.16 29.65
C GLU A 37 -3.83 8.52 28.42
N PRO A 38 -2.49 8.47 28.37
CA PRO A 38 -1.77 8.00 27.19
C PRO A 38 -1.77 6.47 27.13
N ARG A 39 -2.95 5.87 26.90
CA ARG A 39 -3.18 4.42 26.88
C ARG A 39 -4.19 4.04 25.81
N LEU A 40 -4.01 2.85 25.25
CA LEU A 40 -5.02 2.19 24.43
C LEU A 40 -5.78 1.20 25.32
N VAL A 41 -7.07 1.46 25.51
CA VAL A 41 -7.98 0.57 26.24
C VAL A 41 -9.04 0.07 25.27
N LEU A 42 -9.16 -1.26 25.14
CA LEU A 42 -10.24 -1.88 24.38
C LEU A 42 -11.12 -2.68 25.33
N SER A 43 -12.41 -2.35 25.32
CA SER A 43 -13.44 -3.07 26.06
C SER A 43 -14.29 -3.92 25.13
N TRP A 44 -14.51 -5.18 25.50
CA TRP A 44 -15.44 -6.06 24.82
C TRP A 44 -16.48 -6.57 25.81
N ARG A 45 -17.77 -6.32 25.52
CA ARG A 45 -18.91 -6.69 26.37
C ARG A 45 -18.73 -6.28 27.85
N GLY A 46 -18.28 -5.04 28.07
CA GLY A 46 -18.04 -4.49 29.41
C GLY A 46 -16.77 -4.97 30.10
N LYS A 47 -15.98 -5.85 29.48
CA LYS A 47 -14.70 -6.32 30.02
C LYS A 47 -13.53 -5.71 29.26
N VAL A 48 -12.57 -5.13 29.97
CA VAL A 48 -11.30 -4.68 29.38
C VAL A 48 -10.50 -5.90 28.93
N ILE A 49 -10.18 -5.96 27.63
CA ILE A 49 -9.41 -7.05 27.01
C ILE A 49 -8.02 -6.61 26.56
N VAL A 50 -7.83 -5.31 26.33
CA VAL A 50 -6.53 -4.71 26.03
C VAL A 50 -6.39 -3.45 26.88
N ASP A 51 -5.25 -3.30 27.53
CA ASP A 51 -4.89 -2.11 28.29
C ASP A 51 -3.36 -1.91 28.23
N ILE A 52 -2.91 -1.09 27.30
CA ILE A 52 -1.49 -0.93 26.98
C ILE A 52 -1.13 0.56 26.94
N SER A 53 0.05 0.91 27.47
CA SER A 53 0.54 2.29 27.42
C SER A 53 0.90 2.73 26.00
N ARG A 54 0.67 4.01 25.67
CA ARG A 54 1.04 4.60 24.37
C ARG A 54 2.55 4.48 24.11
N ALA A 55 3.36 4.71 25.14
CA ALA A 55 4.81 4.61 25.08
C ALA A 55 5.31 3.21 24.66
N PHE A 56 4.63 2.14 25.08
CA PHE A 56 4.95 0.79 24.63
C PHE A 56 4.61 0.59 23.14
N LEU A 57 3.48 1.12 22.68
CA LEU A 57 3.10 1.08 21.26
C LEU A 57 4.04 1.92 20.37
N ASP A 58 4.70 2.94 20.93
CA ASP A 58 5.70 3.74 20.23
C ASP A 58 7.05 3.03 20.02
N THR A 59 7.22 1.85 20.62
CA THR A 59 8.42 1.05 20.35
C THR A 59 8.31 0.44 18.96
N ASN A 60 9.28 0.70 18.08
CA ASN A 60 9.35 0.17 16.70
C ASN A 60 9.61 -1.35 16.64
N GLY A 61 9.19 -2.11 17.66
CA GLY A 61 9.57 -3.50 17.84
C GLY A 61 11.03 -3.69 18.20
N ALA A 62 11.52 -4.91 18.04
CA ALA A 62 12.93 -5.24 18.23
C ALA A 62 13.74 -4.84 16.98
N HIS A 63 14.98 -4.40 17.18
CA HIS A 63 15.91 -4.17 16.07
C HIS A 63 16.09 -5.48 15.28
N GLN A 64 15.84 -5.43 13.98
CA GLN A 64 16.06 -6.57 13.09
C GLN A 64 17.32 -6.32 12.27
N GLU A 65 18.25 -7.27 12.33
CA GLU A 65 19.46 -7.30 11.51
C GLU A 65 19.37 -8.49 10.55
N ALA A 66 19.87 -8.31 9.32
CA ALA A 66 19.93 -9.36 8.32
C ALA A 66 21.25 -9.26 7.56
N ASP A 67 21.96 -10.38 7.46
CA ASP A 67 23.15 -10.51 6.62
C ASP A 67 22.75 -10.87 5.18
N ALA A 68 23.29 -10.14 4.21
CA ALA A 68 23.09 -10.41 2.80
C ALA A 68 24.43 -10.65 2.11
N VAL A 69 24.48 -11.67 1.26
CA VAL A 69 25.63 -11.95 0.39
C VAL A 69 25.30 -11.46 -1.02
N VAL A 70 26.05 -10.46 -1.50
CA VAL A 70 25.91 -9.95 -2.87
C VAL A 70 26.93 -10.63 -3.77
N THR A 71 26.47 -11.46 -4.69
CA THR A 71 27.31 -12.10 -5.69
C THR A 71 27.49 -11.20 -6.91
N MET A 72 28.69 -11.16 -7.49
CA MET A 72 28.94 -10.44 -8.73
C MET A 72 28.12 -11.05 -9.89
N PRO A 73 27.44 -10.25 -10.72
CA PRO A 73 26.75 -10.77 -11.89
C PRO A 73 27.74 -11.42 -12.86
N LYS A 74 27.29 -12.44 -13.58
CA LYS A 74 28.09 -13.16 -14.57
C LYS A 74 28.45 -12.22 -15.72
N LYS A 75 29.74 -12.15 -16.08
CA LYS A 75 30.24 -11.26 -17.13
C LYS A 75 29.67 -11.61 -18.50
N GLU A 76 29.35 -12.88 -18.73
CA GLU A 76 28.78 -13.43 -19.97
C GLU A 76 27.33 -12.98 -20.19
N GLU A 77 26.64 -12.55 -19.13
CA GLU A 77 25.27 -12.03 -19.20
C GLU A 77 25.22 -10.51 -19.41
N ASN A 78 26.36 -9.87 -19.65
CA ASN A 78 26.43 -8.44 -19.94
C ASN A 78 25.66 -8.10 -21.22
N TYR A 79 24.59 -7.32 -21.07
CA TYR A 79 23.68 -6.95 -22.14
C TYR A 79 24.34 -6.09 -23.24
N PHE A 80 25.43 -5.36 -22.94
CA PHE A 80 26.17 -4.59 -23.94
C PHE A 80 26.97 -5.47 -24.91
N THR A 81 27.42 -6.64 -24.46
CA THR A 81 28.22 -7.57 -25.27
C THR A 81 27.40 -8.74 -25.81
N LYS A 82 26.27 -9.06 -25.18
CA LYS A 82 25.40 -10.18 -25.54
C LYS A 82 24.43 -9.86 -26.69
N ALA A 83 24.13 -8.59 -26.93
CA ALA A 83 23.26 -8.20 -28.03
C ALA A 83 23.98 -8.37 -29.39
N GLU A 84 23.55 -9.35 -30.19
CA GLU A 84 24.08 -9.50 -31.54
C GLU A 84 23.56 -8.40 -32.48
N PRO A 85 24.42 -7.84 -33.35
CA PRO A 85 23.99 -6.87 -34.34
C PRO A 85 22.97 -7.51 -35.29
N LYS A 86 21.76 -6.94 -35.32
CA LYS A 86 20.66 -7.42 -36.15
C LYS A 86 20.96 -7.14 -37.63
N LYS A 87 21.09 -8.21 -38.42
CA LYS A 87 21.41 -8.13 -39.86
C LYS A 87 20.24 -7.64 -40.72
N ASP A 88 19.01 -7.96 -40.32
CA ASP A 88 17.77 -7.51 -40.97
C ASP A 88 17.02 -6.54 -40.06
N ILE A 89 17.16 -5.26 -40.37
CA ILE A 89 16.54 -4.16 -39.62
C ILE A 89 15.02 -4.25 -39.73
N ARG A 90 14.47 -4.53 -40.92
CA ARG A 90 13.02 -4.54 -41.15
C ARG A 90 12.37 -5.65 -40.33
N ARG A 91 12.94 -6.86 -40.37
CA ARG A 91 12.43 -7.99 -39.59
C ARG A 91 12.54 -7.72 -38.09
N SER A 92 13.70 -7.25 -37.63
CA SER A 92 13.92 -6.98 -36.21
C SER A 92 12.99 -5.90 -35.68
N TRP A 93 12.73 -4.86 -36.47
CA TRP A 93 11.76 -3.81 -36.14
C TRP A 93 10.35 -4.37 -35.93
N LEU A 94 9.88 -5.23 -36.84
CA LEU A 94 8.56 -5.86 -36.74
C LEU A 94 8.46 -6.87 -35.58
N GLU A 95 9.54 -7.59 -35.27
CA GLU A 95 9.60 -8.48 -34.11
C GLU A 95 9.54 -7.68 -32.80
N THR A 96 10.31 -6.60 -32.68
CA THR A 96 10.30 -5.72 -31.50
C THR A 96 8.92 -5.08 -31.28
N LEU A 97 8.25 -4.59 -32.33
CA LEU A 97 6.92 -3.99 -32.21
C LEU A 97 5.83 -5.00 -31.76
N LYS A 98 6.06 -6.30 -31.93
CA LYS A 98 5.16 -7.37 -31.47
C LYS A 98 5.47 -7.85 -30.05
N ASP A 99 6.63 -7.51 -29.49
CA ASP A 99 7.04 -7.93 -28.15
C ASP A 99 6.10 -7.33 -27.10
N LEU A 100 5.62 -8.12 -26.15
CA LEU A 100 4.68 -7.67 -25.12
C LEU A 100 5.23 -6.54 -24.23
N ASN A 101 6.55 -6.47 -24.07
CA ASN A 101 7.21 -5.41 -23.31
C ASN A 101 7.33 -4.09 -24.09
N VAL A 102 7.02 -4.09 -25.39
CA VAL A 102 7.23 -2.94 -26.30
C VAL A 102 5.97 -2.54 -27.04
N CYS A 103 5.10 -3.49 -27.39
CA CYS A 103 3.89 -3.25 -28.16
C CYS A 103 2.96 -2.25 -27.46
N SER A 104 2.02 -1.68 -28.22
CA SER A 104 1.10 -0.67 -27.70
C SER A 104 0.37 -1.14 -26.45
N GLN A 105 0.53 -0.40 -25.35
CA GLN A 105 -0.21 -0.61 -24.11
C GLN A 105 -1.58 0.10 -24.13
N LYS A 106 -1.97 0.68 -25.27
CA LYS A 106 -3.22 1.42 -25.42
C LYS A 106 -4.44 0.60 -24.97
N GLY A 107 -4.47 -0.69 -25.27
CA GLY A 107 -5.56 -1.58 -24.81
C GLY A 107 -5.65 -1.73 -23.29
N LEU A 108 -4.53 -1.63 -22.56
CA LEU A 108 -4.54 -1.62 -21.09
C LEU A 108 -4.98 -0.26 -20.55
N VAL A 109 -4.61 0.83 -21.23
CA VAL A 109 -4.99 2.20 -20.86
C VAL A 109 -6.50 2.42 -21.06
N GLU A 110 -7.06 1.94 -22.18
CA GLU A 110 -8.49 2.08 -22.49
C GLU A 110 -9.42 1.21 -21.61
N MET A 111 -8.88 0.37 -20.72
CA MET A 111 -9.67 -0.36 -19.73
C MET A 111 -10.07 0.50 -18.52
N PHE A 112 -9.46 1.66 -18.39
CA PHE A 112 -9.77 2.65 -17.36
C PHE A 112 -10.37 3.87 -18.05
N ASP A 113 -11.50 4.35 -17.51
CA ASP A 113 -12.11 5.64 -17.88
C ASP A 113 -11.30 6.80 -17.27
#